data_AF-A0A1Y1KRD4-F1
#
_entry.id   AF-A0A1Y1KRD4-F1
#
_cell.length_a   1.000
_cell.length_b   1.000
_cell.length_c   1.000
_cell.angle_alpha   90.00
_cell.angle_beta   90.00
_cell.angle_gamma   90.00
#
_symmetry.space_group_name_H-M   'P 1'
#
loop_
_entity.id
_entity.type
_entity.pdbx_description
1 polymer ?
#
loop_
_entity_poly.entity_id
_entity_poly.type
_entity_poly.pdbx_seq_one_letter_code
_entity_poly.pdbx_strand_id
1 'polypeptide(L)'
;VHNVSKDFKCGECNYASSSKRALKAHRLTHKTTKDFKCKDCDYETNIKDLFRRHSQIHKATKDFKCDRCEYATKNKYYLKRHVLKHKVTKDFLCSYCNFATVDQSYLNQHLLTHKVTKIFKCAHCDYGTNSKSHLKEHLLIHKASKDFKCDQCDYASNNRQLFKMHLLT
;
A
#
# COMPACT_ATOMS: atom_id res chain seq x y z
N VAL A 1 -0.14 26.34 -21.41
CA VAL A 1 1.06 25.58 -21.82
C VAL A 1 2.24 26.04 -20.97
N HIS A 2 2.64 25.28 -19.94
CA HIS A 2 3.83 25.62 -19.15
C HIS A 2 5.04 24.89 -19.73
N ASN A 3 5.83 25.62 -20.52
CA ASN A 3 7.08 25.15 -21.09
C ASN A 3 8.14 25.15 -19.96
N VAL A 4 8.20 24.06 -19.18
CA VAL A 4 9.25 23.91 -18.16
C VAL A 4 10.54 23.50 -18.88
N SER A 5 11.39 24.48 -19.17
CA SER A 5 12.71 24.23 -19.75
C SER A 5 13.50 23.29 -18.83
N LYS A 6 13.85 22.11 -19.34
CA LYS A 6 14.65 21.11 -18.62
C LYS A 6 16.13 21.27 -19.01
N ASP A 7 16.73 22.36 -18.56
CA ASP A 7 18.08 22.77 -18.99
C ASP A 7 19.20 21.94 -18.35
N PHE A 8 18.95 21.35 -17.18
CA PHE A 8 19.96 20.63 -16.41
C PHE A 8 19.82 19.12 -16.57
N LYS A 9 20.62 18.54 -17.48
CA LYS A 9 20.65 17.11 -17.78
C LYS A 9 21.71 16.36 -16.96
N CYS A 10 21.41 15.11 -16.61
CA CYS A 10 22.38 14.20 -16.03
C CYS A 10 23.25 13.59 -17.14
N GLY A 11 24.55 13.45 -16.88
CA GLY A 11 25.48 12.84 -17.84
C GLY A 11 25.49 11.31 -17.82
N GLU A 12 24.88 10.71 -16.79
CA GLU A 12 24.92 9.26 -16.52
C GLU A 12 23.57 8.58 -16.78
N CYS A 13 22.49 9.34 -16.97
CA CYS A 13 21.16 8.81 -17.27
C CYS A 13 20.24 9.88 -17.89
N ASN A 14 19.03 9.47 -18.29
CA ASN A 14 18.05 10.35 -18.96
C ASN A 14 17.35 11.36 -18.03
N TYR A 15 17.80 11.52 -16.78
CA TYR A 15 17.21 12.49 -15.85
C TYR A 15 17.54 13.92 -16.28
N ALA A 16 16.53 14.78 -16.30
CA ALA A 16 16.68 16.21 -16.55
C ALA A 16 15.76 17.03 -15.63
N SER A 17 16.23 18.19 -15.19
CA SER A 17 15.52 19.08 -14.31
C SER A 17 15.66 20.53 -14.75
N SER A 18 14.70 21.37 -14.37
CA SER A 18 14.79 22.83 -14.48
C SER A 18 15.61 23.47 -13.36
N SER A 19 16.08 22.69 -12.38
CA SER A 19 16.85 23.18 -11.23
C SER A 19 18.21 22.53 -11.12
N LYS A 20 19.28 23.36 -11.08
CA LYS A 20 20.65 22.92 -10.80
C LYS A 20 20.77 22.21 -9.44
N ARG A 21 20.00 22.65 -8.43
CA ARG A 21 19.95 22.00 -7.10
C ARG A 21 19.36 20.59 -7.20
N ALA A 22 18.29 20.43 -7.98
CA ALA A 22 17.67 19.12 -8.20
C ALA A 22 18.59 18.18 -9.00
N LEU A 23 19.28 18.68 -10.04
CA LEU A 23 20.29 17.89 -10.75
C LEU A 23 21.43 17.47 -9.82
N LYS A 24 21.93 18.36 -8.96
CA LYS A 24 22.98 18.05 -7.97
C LYS A 24 22.52 16.97 -6.99
N ALA A 25 21.28 17.06 -6.49
CA ALA A 25 20.70 16.04 -5.61
C ALA A 25 20.50 14.71 -6.34
N HIS A 26 20.06 14.74 -7.60
CA HIS A 26 19.91 13.54 -8.43
C HIS A 26 21.26 12.83 -8.65
N ARG A 27 22.35 13.56 -8.94
CA ARG A 27 23.68 12.92 -9.12
C ARG A 27 24.13 12.11 -7.89
N LEU A 28 23.65 12.45 -6.69
CA LEU A 28 23.93 11.69 -5.48
C LEU A 28 23.26 10.31 -5.47
N THR A 29 22.29 10.04 -6.34
CA THR A 29 21.68 8.71 -6.47
C THR A 29 22.58 7.71 -7.17
N HIS A 30 23.48 8.19 -8.05
CA HIS A 30 24.44 7.35 -8.78
C HIS A 30 25.63 6.90 -7.94
N LYS A 31 25.89 7.59 -6.83
CA LYS A 31 26.89 7.14 -5.86
C LYS A 31 26.47 5.82 -5.22
N THR A 32 27.40 4.86 -5.26
CA THR A 32 27.28 3.52 -4.64
C THR A 32 27.38 3.59 -3.12
N THR A 33 28.25 4.43 -2.58
CA THR A 33 28.32 4.69 -1.14
C THR A 33 27.12 5.53 -0.69
N LYS A 34 26.52 5.17 0.45
CA LYS A 34 25.45 5.94 1.09
C LYS A 34 25.96 6.67 2.34
N ASP A 35 26.01 8.00 2.26
CA ASP A 35 26.61 8.86 3.28
C ASP A 35 25.71 9.03 4.53
N PHE A 36 24.39 8.85 4.40
CA PHE A 36 23.44 8.95 5.50
C PHE A 36 22.76 7.60 5.76
N LYS A 37 23.16 6.94 6.84
CA LYS A 37 22.61 5.64 7.28
C LYS A 37 21.75 5.81 8.52
N CYS A 38 20.56 5.25 8.50
CA CYS A 38 19.69 5.26 9.66
C CYS A 38 20.25 4.30 10.72
N LYS A 39 20.17 4.69 12.00
CA LYS A 39 20.55 3.82 13.12
C LYS A 39 19.41 2.90 13.57
N ASP A 40 18.18 3.25 13.22
CA ASP A 40 16.95 2.61 13.69
C ASP A 40 16.35 1.65 12.64
N CYS A 41 16.86 1.63 11.40
CA CYS A 41 16.48 0.68 10.34
C CYS A 41 17.49 0.66 9.18
N ASP A 42 17.28 -0.21 8.19
CA ASP A 42 18.16 -0.39 7.01
C ASP A 42 18.07 0.73 5.96
N TYR A 43 17.43 1.86 6.27
CA TYR A 43 17.30 2.96 5.31
C TYR A 43 18.61 3.75 5.18
N GLU A 44 19.09 3.86 3.95
CA GLU A 44 20.29 4.62 3.62
C GLU A 44 20.07 5.55 2.41
N THR A 45 20.68 6.75 2.42
CA THR A 45 20.60 7.69 1.31
C THR A 45 21.82 8.61 1.24
N ASN A 46 22.05 9.25 0.09
CA ASN A 46 23.04 10.31 -0.08
C ASN A 46 22.44 11.72 0.02
N ILE A 47 21.11 11.82 0.17
CA ILE A 47 20.42 13.10 0.13
C ILE A 47 20.01 13.49 1.55
N LYS A 48 20.68 14.48 2.12
CA LYS A 48 20.47 14.98 3.49
C LYS A 48 19.01 15.33 3.79
N ASP A 49 18.30 15.95 2.86
CA ASP A 49 16.89 16.31 3.02
C ASP A 49 15.98 15.07 3.12
N LEU A 50 16.27 14.02 2.35
CA LEU A 50 15.56 12.74 2.44
C LEU A 50 15.86 12.04 3.77
N PHE A 51 17.12 12.03 4.20
CA PHE A 51 17.52 11.45 5.48
C PHE A 51 16.89 12.15 6.68
N ARG A 52 16.85 13.50 6.66
CA ARG A 52 16.18 14.29 7.70
C ARG A 52 14.69 13.96 7.80
N ARG A 53 14.00 13.88 6.65
CA ARG A 53 12.58 13.50 6.60
C ARG A 53 12.38 12.06 7.07
N HIS A 54 13.25 11.14 6.67
CA HIS A 54 13.23 9.76 7.11
C HIS A 54 13.42 9.65 8.64
N SER A 55 14.39 10.37 9.21
CA SER A 55 14.68 10.35 10.65
C SER A 55 13.50 10.85 11.50
N GLN A 56 12.61 11.67 10.93
CA GLN A 56 11.37 12.09 11.61
C GLN A 56 10.37 10.94 11.79
N ILE A 57 10.47 9.86 11.00
CA ILE A 57 9.61 8.67 11.11
C ILE A 57 9.92 7.89 12.40
N HIS A 58 11.19 7.90 12.82
CA HIS A 58 11.64 7.26 14.06
C HIS A 58 11.42 8.13 15.28
N LYS A 59 11.52 9.46 15.12
CA LYS A 59 11.11 10.44 16.16
C LYS A 59 9.59 10.54 16.35
N ALA A 60 8.78 9.87 15.53
CA ALA A 60 7.33 9.86 15.69
C ALA A 60 6.93 8.96 16.87
N THR A 61 7.12 9.47 18.09
CA THR A 61 6.39 9.04 19.31
C THR A 61 5.02 9.72 19.42
N LYS A 62 4.63 10.53 18.43
CA LYS A 62 3.27 11.07 18.32
C LYS A 62 2.49 10.24 17.31
N ASP A 63 2.06 9.06 17.75
CA ASP A 63 0.96 8.40 17.08
C ASP A 63 -0.24 9.35 17.06
N PHE A 64 -0.88 9.48 15.91
CA PHE A 64 -2.20 10.06 15.78
C PHE A 64 -3.17 9.11 16.48
N LYS A 65 -3.58 9.47 17.70
CA LYS A 65 -4.51 8.70 18.53
C LYS A 65 -5.95 9.04 18.16
N CYS A 66 -6.82 8.04 18.26
CA CYS A 66 -8.25 8.26 18.22
C CYS A 66 -8.74 8.73 19.59
N ASP A 67 -9.58 9.77 19.60
CA ASP A 67 -10.13 10.29 20.86
C ASP A 67 -11.25 9.42 21.44
N ARG A 68 -11.66 8.36 20.73
CA ARG A 68 -12.81 7.50 21.07
C ARG A 68 -12.43 6.05 21.39
N CYS A 69 -11.19 5.64 21.14
CA CYS A 69 -10.70 4.30 21.45
C CYS A 69 -9.17 4.28 21.46
N GLU A 70 -8.58 3.13 21.79
CA GLU A 70 -7.13 2.97 21.93
C GLU A 70 -6.36 2.94 20.58
N TYR A 71 -7.05 3.11 19.45
CA TYR A 71 -6.41 3.07 18.14
C TYR A 71 -5.44 4.25 17.97
N ALA A 72 -4.22 3.94 17.56
CA ALA A 72 -3.17 4.91 17.30
C ALA A 72 -2.41 4.55 16.01
N THR A 73 -1.98 5.55 15.25
CA THR A 73 -1.23 5.33 14.00
C THR A 73 -0.25 6.46 13.71
N LYS A 74 0.90 6.14 13.12
CA LYS A 74 1.88 7.15 12.69
C LYS A 74 1.43 7.98 11.47
N ASN A 75 0.28 7.65 10.85
CA ASN A 75 -0.21 8.31 9.64
C ASN A 75 -1.58 8.97 9.85
N LYS A 76 -1.63 10.30 9.72
CA LYS A 76 -2.86 11.10 9.84
C LYS A 76 -3.98 10.64 8.89
N TYR A 77 -3.64 10.19 7.69
CA TYR A 77 -4.62 9.65 6.73
C TYR A 77 -5.33 8.41 7.31
N TYR A 78 -4.58 7.50 7.94
CA TYR A 78 -5.16 6.31 8.56
C TYR A 78 -5.97 6.65 9.81
N LEU A 79 -5.57 7.65 10.60
CA LEU A 79 -6.42 8.11 11.71
C LEU A 79 -7.74 8.68 11.18
N LYS A 80 -7.68 9.57 10.18
CA LYS A 80 -8.89 10.16 9.60
C LYS A 80 -9.85 9.09 9.08
N ARG A 81 -9.33 8.09 8.37
CA ARG A 81 -10.13 6.96 7.90
C ARG A 81 -10.65 6.08 9.05
N HIS A 82 -9.84 5.85 10.09
CA HIS A 82 -10.27 5.12 11.27
C HIS A 82 -11.45 5.81 11.97
N VAL A 83 -11.39 7.13 12.16
CA VAL A 83 -12.45 7.90 12.82
C VAL A 83 -13.80 7.78 12.11
N LEU A 84 -13.81 7.52 10.79
CA LEU A 84 -15.05 7.26 10.06
C LEU A 84 -15.79 6.02 10.59
N LYS A 85 -15.11 5.03 11.17
CA LYS A 85 -15.74 3.86 11.79
C LYS A 85 -16.59 4.21 13.02
N HIS A 86 -16.29 5.34 13.65
CA HIS A 86 -17.06 5.87 14.79
C HIS A 86 -18.22 6.75 14.36
N LYS A 87 -18.41 6.99 13.05
CA LYS A 87 -19.62 7.63 12.55
C LYS A 87 -20.75 6.61 12.47
N VAL A 88 -21.92 7.03 12.95
CA VAL A 88 -23.16 6.25 12.82
C VAL A 88 -23.77 6.43 11.42
N THR A 89 -23.59 7.60 10.80
CA THR A 89 -24.16 7.91 9.49
C THR A 89 -23.30 7.36 8.36
N LYS A 90 -23.93 6.58 7.46
CA LYS A 90 -23.30 6.08 6.24
C LYS A 90 -23.59 7.03 5.09
N ASP A 91 -22.65 7.94 4.86
CA ASP A 91 -22.81 9.07 3.94
C ASP A 91 -22.71 8.65 2.45
N PHE A 92 -22.20 7.45 2.15
CA PHE A 92 -21.98 6.96 0.78
C PHE A 92 -22.87 5.76 0.48
N LEU A 93 -23.89 5.98 -0.34
CA LEU A 93 -24.90 4.99 -0.72
C LEU A 93 -24.59 4.39 -2.11
N CYS A 94 -24.83 3.10 -2.26
CA CYS A 94 -24.82 2.46 -3.57
C CYS A 94 -26.12 2.79 -4.31
N SER A 95 -26.01 3.13 -5.59
CA SER A 95 -27.16 3.39 -6.46
C SER A 95 -27.85 2.12 -6.97
N TYR A 96 -27.25 0.94 -6.78
CA TYR A 96 -27.73 -0.33 -7.34
C TYR A 96 -28.27 -1.31 -6.29
N CYS A 97 -28.01 -1.08 -5.00
CA CYS A 97 -28.49 -1.92 -3.91
C CYS A 97 -28.46 -1.15 -2.58
N ASN A 98 -28.92 -1.78 -1.50
CA ASN A 98 -28.98 -1.18 -0.16
C ASN A 98 -27.61 -1.07 0.55
N PHE A 99 -26.50 -1.24 -0.17
CA PHE A 99 -25.18 -1.10 0.42
C PHE A 99 -24.87 0.37 0.72
N ALA A 100 -24.32 0.62 1.90
CA ALA A 100 -23.95 1.95 2.36
C ALA A 100 -22.68 1.89 3.20
N THR A 101 -21.84 2.92 3.10
CA THR A 101 -20.56 3.02 3.84
C THR A 101 -20.24 4.46 4.24
N VAL A 102 -19.32 4.61 5.19
CA VAL A 102 -18.78 5.88 5.67
C VAL A 102 -17.55 6.34 4.88
N ASP A 103 -16.99 5.49 4.02
CA ASP A 103 -15.77 5.74 3.24
C ASP A 103 -16.03 5.54 1.74
N GLN A 104 -15.87 6.62 0.98
CA GLN A 104 -16.04 6.64 -0.47
C GLN A 104 -15.14 5.61 -1.19
N SER A 105 -13.95 5.32 -0.67
CA SER A 105 -13.04 4.32 -1.24
C SER A 105 -13.67 2.93 -1.20
N TYR A 106 -14.38 2.61 -0.12
CA TYR A 106 -15.13 1.34 -0.01
C TYR A 106 -16.35 1.33 -0.91
N LEU A 107 -17.05 2.46 -1.10
CA LEU A 107 -18.14 2.52 -2.06
C LEU A 107 -17.62 2.26 -3.49
N ASN A 108 -16.52 2.92 -3.88
CA ASN A 108 -15.91 2.70 -5.20
C ASN A 108 -15.51 1.25 -5.42
N GLN A 109 -14.93 0.60 -4.40
CA GLN A 109 -14.62 -0.83 -4.47
C GLN A 109 -15.89 -1.69 -4.55
N HIS A 110 -16.92 -1.37 -3.77
CA HIS A 110 -18.20 -2.06 -3.82
C HIS A 110 -18.87 -1.92 -5.19
N LEU A 111 -18.83 -0.75 -5.83
CA LEU A 111 -19.40 -0.56 -7.17
C LEU A 111 -18.78 -1.49 -8.23
N LEU A 112 -17.58 -2.02 -7.98
CA LEU A 112 -16.97 -3.03 -8.84
C LEU A 112 -17.66 -4.40 -8.76
N THR A 113 -18.47 -4.68 -7.72
CA THR A 113 -19.25 -5.92 -7.64
C THR A 113 -20.46 -5.91 -8.57
N HIS A 114 -20.95 -4.72 -8.93
CA HIS A 114 -22.04 -4.54 -9.90
C HIS A 114 -21.55 -4.59 -11.35
N LYS A 115 -20.24 -4.55 -11.58
CA LYS A 115 -19.66 -4.70 -12.92
C LYS A 115 -19.55 -6.18 -13.29
N VAL A 116 -20.26 -6.58 -14.35
CA VAL A 116 -20.17 -7.93 -14.93
C VAL A 116 -18.80 -8.19 -15.53
N THR A 117 -18.15 -7.14 -16.07
CA THR A 117 -16.80 -7.26 -16.63
C THR A 117 -15.79 -7.49 -15.51
N LYS A 118 -15.01 -8.57 -15.62
CA LYS A 118 -13.91 -8.94 -14.71
C LYS A 118 -12.59 -8.41 -15.28
N ILE A 119 -12.08 -7.33 -14.70
CA ILE A 119 -10.89 -6.62 -15.18
C ILE A 119 -9.61 -7.43 -14.97
N PHE A 120 -9.53 -8.16 -13.85
CA PHE A 120 -8.37 -8.97 -13.51
C PHE A 120 -8.68 -10.44 -13.78
N LYS A 121 -8.00 -11.01 -14.78
CA LYS A 121 -8.15 -12.42 -15.16
C LYS A 121 -6.96 -13.24 -14.67
N CYS A 122 -7.22 -14.47 -14.28
CA CYS A 122 -6.19 -15.46 -14.02
C CYS A 122 -5.59 -15.93 -15.34
N ALA A 123 -4.28 -16.16 -15.37
CA ALA A 123 -3.60 -16.69 -16.55
C ALA A 123 -3.65 -18.23 -16.64
N HIS A 124 -4.04 -18.90 -15.56
CA HIS A 124 -3.99 -20.37 -15.42
C HIS A 124 -5.37 -21.03 -15.46
N CYS A 125 -6.46 -20.26 -15.38
CA CYS A 125 -7.83 -20.77 -15.45
C CYS A 125 -8.82 -19.64 -15.77
N ASP A 126 -10.12 -19.97 -15.93
CA ASP A 126 -11.17 -19.01 -16.29
C ASP A 126 -11.60 -18.06 -15.15
N TYR A 127 -10.92 -18.11 -14.00
CA TYR A 127 -11.22 -17.22 -12.90
C TYR A 127 -10.91 -15.75 -13.27
N GLY A 128 -11.84 -14.86 -12.93
CA GLY A 128 -11.64 -13.43 -13.04
C GLY A 128 -12.36 -12.68 -11.92
N THR A 129 -11.86 -11.48 -11.61
CA THR A 129 -12.34 -10.62 -10.53
C THR A 129 -12.10 -9.15 -10.85
N ASN A 130 -12.78 -8.25 -10.13
CA ASN A 130 -12.52 -6.81 -10.18
C ASN A 130 -11.62 -6.32 -9.05
N SER A 131 -11.13 -7.23 -8.19
CA SER A 131 -10.22 -6.91 -7.09
C SER A 131 -8.83 -7.49 -7.36
N LYS A 132 -7.83 -6.62 -7.49
CA LYS A 132 -6.42 -7.05 -7.63
C LYS A 132 -5.96 -7.91 -6.45
N SER A 133 -6.43 -7.60 -5.24
CA SER A 133 -6.09 -8.37 -4.04
C SER A 133 -6.70 -9.78 -4.10
N HIS A 134 -7.96 -9.91 -4.55
CA HIS A 134 -8.57 -11.23 -4.73
C HIS A 134 -7.92 -12.04 -5.85
N LEU A 135 -7.43 -11.40 -6.93
CA LEU A 135 -6.66 -12.12 -7.94
C LEU A 135 -5.36 -12.66 -7.33
N LYS A 136 -4.62 -11.83 -6.57
CA LYS A 136 -3.39 -12.29 -5.91
C LYS A 136 -3.63 -13.46 -4.96
N GLU A 137 -4.68 -13.38 -4.17
CA GLU A 137 -5.08 -14.47 -3.27
C GLU A 137 -5.48 -15.72 -4.05
N HIS A 138 -6.27 -15.57 -5.12
CA HIS A 138 -6.63 -16.68 -6.01
C HIS A 138 -5.38 -17.35 -6.60
N LEU A 139 -4.37 -16.60 -7.03
CA LEU A 139 -3.15 -17.18 -7.60
C LEU A 139 -2.40 -18.10 -6.64
N LEU A 140 -2.65 -18.01 -5.32
CA LEU A 140 -2.08 -18.92 -4.32
C LEU A 140 -2.55 -20.36 -4.48
N ILE A 141 -3.69 -20.62 -5.14
CA ILE A 141 -4.18 -21.97 -5.41
C ILE A 141 -3.35 -22.68 -6.50
N HIS A 142 -2.73 -21.90 -7.39
CA HIS A 142 -1.90 -22.41 -8.48
C HIS A 142 -0.45 -22.63 -8.04
N LYS A 143 -0.09 -22.20 -6.81
CA LYS A 143 1.24 -22.42 -6.24
C LYS A 143 1.32 -23.85 -5.70
N ALA A 144 2.32 -24.61 -6.18
CA ALA A 144 2.53 -26.00 -5.77
C ALA A 144 3.00 -26.16 -4.31
N SER A 145 3.85 -25.25 -3.82
CA SER A 145 4.26 -25.26 -2.40
C SER A 145 3.08 -24.87 -1.52
N LYS A 146 2.94 -25.43 -0.33
CA LYS A 146 1.95 -25.02 0.68
C LYS A 146 2.65 -24.42 1.89
N ASP A 147 2.47 -23.12 2.09
CA ASP A 147 3.23 -22.34 3.08
C ASP A 147 2.67 -22.48 4.52
N PHE A 148 1.40 -22.88 4.67
CA PHE A 148 0.76 -23.13 5.97
C PHE A 148 0.36 -24.59 6.10
N LYS A 149 0.86 -25.28 7.13
CA LYS A 149 0.60 -26.69 7.43
C LYS A 149 0.02 -26.82 8.84
N CYS A 150 -0.98 -27.67 9.00
CA CYS A 150 -1.52 -28.00 10.31
C CYS A 150 -0.62 -29.02 10.99
N ASP A 151 -0.34 -28.83 12.28
CA ASP A 151 0.48 -29.78 13.05
C ASP A 151 -0.35 -30.97 13.55
N GLN A 152 -1.68 -30.90 13.47
CA GLN A 152 -2.61 -31.90 14.01
C GLN A 152 -3.28 -32.77 12.94
N CYS A 153 -3.11 -32.44 11.65
CA CYS A 153 -3.64 -33.22 10.53
C CYS A 153 -2.93 -32.86 9.22
N ASP A 154 -3.23 -33.57 8.13
CA ASP A 154 -2.61 -33.36 6.82
C ASP A 154 -3.10 -32.09 6.07
N TYR A 155 -3.90 -31.24 6.72
CA TYR A 155 -4.38 -30.01 6.10
C TYR A 155 -3.23 -29.02 5.87
N ALA A 156 -3.13 -28.53 4.64
CA ALA A 156 -2.18 -27.50 4.27
C ALA A 156 -2.72 -26.59 3.17
N SER A 157 -2.37 -25.31 3.22
CA SER A 157 -2.85 -24.26 2.32
C SER A 157 -1.80 -23.17 2.10
N ASN A 158 -1.89 -22.44 0.99
CA ASN A 158 -1.16 -21.18 0.79
C ASN A 158 -1.95 -19.96 1.25
N ASN A 159 -3.23 -20.14 1.54
CA ASN A 159 -4.11 -19.08 1.96
C ASN A 159 -4.18 -19.04 3.49
N ARG A 160 -3.62 -17.98 4.06
CA ARG A 160 -3.59 -17.76 5.52
C ARG A 160 -4.99 -17.72 6.14
N GLN A 161 -5.99 -17.17 5.43
CA GLN A 161 -7.34 -17.06 5.95
C GLN A 161 -8.02 -18.43 6.00
N LEU A 162 -7.91 -19.23 4.94
CA LEU A 162 -8.41 -20.61 4.94
C LEU A 162 -7.73 -21.45 6.03
N PHE A 163 -6.41 -21.29 6.21
CA PHE A 163 -5.68 -21.96 7.28
C PHE A 163 -6.17 -21.54 8.67
N LYS A 164 -6.40 -20.24 8.90
CA LYS A 164 -6.98 -19.77 10.16
C LYS A 164 -8.36 -20.33 10.43
N MET A 165 -9.23 -20.45 9.41
CA MET A 165 -10.54 -21.08 9.61
C MET A 165 -10.41 -22.56 9.97
N HIS A 166 -9.49 -23.28 9.33
CA HIS A 166 -9.20 -24.67 9.68
C HIS A 166 -8.68 -24.83 11.12
N LEU A 167 -7.89 -23.89 11.64
CA LEU A 167 -7.45 -23.96 13.05
C LEU A 167 -8.56 -23.65 14.06
N LEU A 168 -9.70 -23.12 13.60
CA LEU A 168 -10.86 -22.82 14.44
C LEU A 168 -11.95 -23.90 14.35
N THR A 169 -11.78 -24.90 13.47
CA THR A 169 -12.63 -26.09 13.37
C THR A 169 -12.03 -27.22 14.18
#